data_AF-A0A7X6ZBR2-F1
#
_entry.id   AF-A0A7X6ZBR2-F1
#
_cell.length_a   1.000
_cell.length_b   1.000
_cell.length_c   1.000
_cell.angle_alpha   90.00
_cell.angle_beta   90.00
_cell.angle_gamma   90.00
#
_symmetry.space_group_name_H-M   'P 1'
#
loop_
_entity.id
_entity.type
_entity.pdbx_description
1 polymer ?
#
loop_
_entity_poly.entity_id
_entity_poly.type
_entity_poly.pdbx_seq_one_letter_code
_entity_poly.pdbx_strand_id
1 'polypeptide(L)'
;EEVLAMVDSFDLREQVIISSFSLESVTLFKQLAPDIDVGFLYQKWLPSVVGRVLKSGLDAIHPFYANQLWPWMTCQAHRQGLKVRVWTVNHVPVIKNALWRQVDTIMTDDPELILAIRDHDQLKTRLQRG
;
A
#
# COMPACT_ATOMS: atom_id res chain seq x y z
N GLU A 1 -10.99 9.31 16.85
CA GLU A 1 -12.29 10.00 16.71
C GLU A 1 -12.13 11.40 16.12
N GLU A 2 -11.22 12.25 16.62
CA GLU A 2 -10.97 13.60 16.07
C GLU A 2 -10.65 13.61 14.55
N VAL A 3 -9.78 12.70 14.09
CA VAL A 3 -9.46 12.55 12.66
C VAL A 3 -10.69 12.22 11.83
N LEU A 4 -11.59 11.36 12.34
CA LEU A 4 -12.81 11.00 11.65
C LEU A 4 -13.76 12.19 11.56
N ALA A 5 -13.95 12.92 12.66
CA ALA A 5 -14.76 14.14 12.66
C ALA A 5 -14.25 15.18 11.65
N MET A 6 -12.93 15.29 11.49
CA MET A 6 -12.33 16.16 10.48
C MET A 6 -12.64 15.67 9.06
N VAL A 7 -12.40 14.38 8.76
CA VAL A 7 -12.74 13.79 7.45
C VAL A 7 -14.21 14.03 7.10
N ASP A 8 -15.09 13.90 8.09
CA ASP A 8 -16.54 14.07 7.93
C ASP A 8 -16.92 15.53 7.68
N SER A 9 -16.28 16.46 8.39
CA SER A 9 -16.53 17.90 8.21
C SER A 9 -16.17 18.42 6.82
N PHE A 10 -15.28 17.73 6.11
CA PHE A 10 -14.85 18.08 4.75
C PHE A 10 -15.43 17.16 3.67
N ASP A 11 -16.27 16.19 4.02
CA ASP A 11 -16.85 15.20 3.09
C ASP A 11 -15.79 14.43 2.28
N LEU A 12 -14.72 13.99 2.96
CA LEU A 12 -13.55 13.39 2.31
C LEU A 12 -13.45 11.86 2.46
N ARG A 13 -14.49 11.18 2.96
CA ARG A 13 -14.41 9.74 3.31
C ARG A 13 -13.91 8.86 2.16
N GLU A 14 -14.34 9.12 0.94
CA GLU A 14 -13.94 8.38 -0.28
C GLU A 14 -12.56 8.78 -0.83
N GLN A 15 -12.00 9.91 -0.37
CA GLN A 15 -10.76 10.50 -0.87
C GLN A 15 -9.57 10.30 0.07
N VAL A 16 -9.79 9.72 1.25
CA VAL A 16 -8.76 9.52 2.27
C VAL A 16 -8.41 8.06 2.44
N ILE A 17 -7.13 7.83 2.72
CA ILE A 17 -6.61 6.54 3.20
C ILE A 17 -6.04 6.80 4.59
N ILE A 18 -6.47 6.00 5.57
CA ILE A 18 -5.94 6.08 6.92
C ILE A 18 -4.83 5.06 7.08
N SER A 19 -3.69 5.47 7.64
CA SER A 19 -2.55 4.59 7.83
C SER A 19 -1.89 4.83 9.18
N SER A 20 -1.48 3.75 9.86
CA SER A 20 -0.74 3.84 11.12
C SER A 20 0.13 2.59 11.36
N PHE A 21 1.18 2.77 12.15
CA PHE A 21 2.02 1.68 12.66
C PHE A 21 1.41 0.97 13.88
N SER A 22 0.32 1.50 14.46
CA SER A 22 -0.44 0.80 15.49
C SER A 22 -1.56 0.00 14.83
N LEU A 23 -1.48 -1.33 14.98
CA LEU A 23 -2.52 -2.24 14.51
C LEU A 23 -3.85 -1.98 15.25
N GLU A 24 -3.77 -1.63 16.53
CA GLU A 24 -4.91 -1.30 17.37
C GLU A 24 -5.64 -0.05 16.83
N SER A 25 -4.90 1.01 16.50
CA SER A 25 -5.49 2.24 15.96
C SER A 25 -6.19 2.02 14.63
N VAL A 26 -5.57 1.31 13.68
CA VAL A 26 -6.19 1.05 12.37
C VAL A 26 -7.38 0.10 12.48
N THR A 27 -7.33 -0.87 13.40
CA THR A 27 -8.46 -1.78 13.64
C THR A 27 -9.64 -1.03 14.23
N LEU A 28 -9.40 -0.16 15.22
CA LEU A 28 -10.43 0.70 15.80
C LEU A 28 -11.01 1.63 14.73
N PHE A 29 -10.17 2.26 13.92
CA PHE A 29 -10.65 3.16 12.86
C PHE A 29 -11.55 2.42 11.86
N LYS A 30 -11.15 1.21 11.44
CA LYS A 30 -11.95 0.39 10.52
C LYS A 30 -13.29 -0.04 11.11
N GLN A 31 -13.36 -0.24 12.43
CA GLN A 31 -14.63 -0.51 13.12
C GLN A 31 -15.55 0.72 13.17
N LEU A 32 -14.98 1.90 13.39
CA LEU A 32 -15.73 3.17 13.48
C LEU A 32 -16.21 3.67 12.11
N ALA A 33 -15.41 3.49 11.06
CA ALA A 33 -15.68 3.95 9.71
C ALA A 33 -15.31 2.84 8.70
N PRO A 34 -16.16 1.81 8.56
CA PRO A 34 -15.86 0.65 7.71
C PRO A 34 -15.79 0.99 6.21
N ASP A 35 -16.38 2.12 5.81
CA ASP A 35 -16.39 2.69 4.47
C ASP A 35 -15.05 3.31 4.06
N ILE A 36 -14.23 3.76 5.03
CA ILE A 36 -12.93 4.39 4.75
C ILE A 36 -11.86 3.30 4.52
N ASP A 37 -10.97 3.54 3.54
CA ASP A 37 -9.84 2.66 3.23
C ASP A 37 -8.74 2.80 4.30
N VAL A 38 -8.39 1.69 4.95
CA VAL A 38 -7.43 1.66 6.05
C VAL A 38 -6.29 0.68 5.79
N GLY A 39 -5.06 1.13 6.01
CA GLY A 39 -3.83 0.37 5.81
C GLY A 39 -2.91 0.30 7.02
N PHE A 40 -2.33 -0.88 7.28
CA PHE A 40 -1.38 -1.09 8.38
C PHE A 40 0.08 -0.90 7.93
N LEU A 41 0.79 0.05 8.55
CA LEU A 41 2.21 0.33 8.30
C LEU A 41 3.10 -0.59 9.16
N TYR A 42 4.12 -1.18 8.54
CA TYR A 42 5.14 -1.94 9.28
C TYR A 42 6.49 -1.95 8.59
N GLN A 43 7.55 -2.01 9.40
CA GLN A 43 8.92 -2.09 8.90
C GLN A 43 9.42 -3.52 8.72
N LYS A 44 9.20 -4.39 9.71
CA LYS A 44 9.68 -5.77 9.66
C LYS A 44 8.56 -6.70 9.20
N TRP A 45 8.81 -7.45 8.15
CA TRP A 45 7.92 -8.55 7.78
C TRP A 45 7.87 -9.60 8.89
N LEU A 46 6.66 -9.94 9.31
CA LEU A 46 6.40 -11.14 10.09
C LEU A 46 5.35 -11.93 9.30
N PRO A 47 5.55 -13.22 8.99
CA PRO A 47 4.54 -14.03 8.31
C PRO A 47 3.16 -13.99 9.00
N SER A 48 3.15 -13.76 10.31
CA SER A 48 1.95 -13.56 11.11
C SER A 48 1.26 -12.21 10.88
N VAL A 49 1.92 -11.18 10.34
CA VAL A 49 1.32 -9.85 10.08
C VAL A 49 0.17 -9.97 9.10
N VAL A 50 0.32 -10.71 8.00
CA VAL A 50 -0.78 -10.92 7.06
C VAL A 50 -1.96 -11.61 7.75
N GLY A 51 -1.69 -12.69 8.50
CA GLY A 51 -2.74 -13.40 9.24
C GLY A 51 -3.41 -12.57 10.33
N ARG A 52 -2.68 -11.62 10.96
CA ARG A 52 -3.23 -10.67 11.93
C ARG A 52 -4.06 -9.58 11.25
N VAL A 53 -3.57 -9.04 10.13
CA VAL A 53 -4.25 -8.01 9.33
C VAL A 53 -5.57 -8.54 8.75
N LEU A 54 -5.59 -9.79 8.29
CA LEU A 54 -6.82 -10.41 7.81
C LEU A 54 -7.93 -10.48 8.86
N LYS A 55 -7.57 -10.75 10.12
CA LYS A 55 -8.54 -10.83 11.20
C LYS A 55 -9.11 -9.46 11.58
N SER A 56 -8.41 -8.37 11.25
CA SER A 56 -8.82 -7.00 11.56
C SER A 56 -9.69 -6.34 10.48
N GLY A 57 -9.93 -6.99 9.34
CA GLY A 57 -10.80 -6.47 8.29
C GLY A 57 -10.27 -5.21 7.57
N LEU A 58 -8.95 -5.00 7.61
CA LEU A 58 -8.31 -3.87 6.93
C LEU A 58 -8.29 -4.06 5.41
N ASP A 59 -8.14 -2.95 4.68
CA ASP A 59 -8.17 -2.95 3.21
C ASP A 59 -6.77 -3.12 2.60
N ALA A 60 -5.73 -2.74 3.34
CA ALA A 60 -4.36 -2.70 2.83
C ALA A 60 -3.28 -3.05 3.86
N ILE A 61 -2.15 -3.54 3.35
CA ILE A 61 -0.88 -3.61 4.06
C ILE A 61 0.11 -2.61 3.47
N HIS A 62 0.82 -1.91 4.34
CA HIS A 62 1.79 -0.91 3.96
C HIS A 62 3.22 -1.34 4.38
N PRO A 63 3.87 -2.26 3.64
CA PRO A 63 5.22 -2.73 3.96
C PRO A 63 6.30 -1.70 3.68
N PHE A 64 7.29 -1.65 4.57
CA PHE A 64 8.58 -1.07 4.23
C PHE A 64 9.20 -1.76 3.00
N TYR A 65 9.81 -1.01 2.10
CA TYR A 65 10.21 -1.46 0.76
C TYR A 65 11.12 -2.69 0.78
N ALA A 66 11.95 -2.84 1.83
CA ALA A 66 12.84 -3.99 1.94
C ALA A 66 12.07 -5.33 2.08
N ASN A 67 10.81 -5.30 2.51
CA ASN A 67 9.96 -6.49 2.57
C ASN A 67 9.53 -6.99 1.19
N GLN A 68 9.71 -6.18 0.14
CA GLN A 68 9.50 -6.64 -1.25
C GLN A 68 10.51 -7.72 -1.67
N LEU A 69 11.55 -8.00 -0.88
CA LEU A 69 12.45 -9.13 -1.11
C LEU A 69 11.74 -10.49 -0.95
N TRP A 70 10.60 -10.53 -0.24
CA TRP A 70 9.80 -11.75 -0.13
C TRP A 70 8.99 -11.99 -1.41
N PRO A 71 9.31 -13.02 -2.22
CA PRO A 71 8.80 -13.15 -3.57
C PRO A 71 7.27 -13.21 -3.67
N TRP A 72 6.61 -13.76 -2.65
CA TRP A 72 5.19 -14.07 -2.65
C TRP A 72 4.33 -13.08 -1.88
N MET A 73 4.93 -12.10 -1.20
CA MET A 73 4.22 -11.18 -0.30
C MET A 73 3.02 -10.51 -1.00
N THR A 74 3.28 -9.87 -2.14
CA THR A 74 2.24 -9.12 -2.87
C THR A 74 1.12 -10.04 -3.36
N CYS A 75 1.48 -11.17 -3.98
CA CYS A 75 0.50 -12.14 -4.46
C CYS A 75 -0.33 -12.75 -3.32
N GLN A 76 0.27 -13.03 -2.17
CA GLN A 76 -0.45 -13.55 -1.00
C GLN A 76 -1.42 -12.53 -0.42
N ALA A 77 -1.03 -11.25 -0.32
CA ALA A 77 -1.92 -10.18 0.12
C ALA A 77 -3.12 -10.02 -0.83
N HIS A 78 -2.86 -9.94 -2.14
CA HIS A 78 -3.91 -9.82 -3.16
C HIS A 78 -4.88 -11.00 -3.14
N ARG A 79 -4.39 -12.24 -2.99
CA ARG A 79 -5.24 -13.45 -2.88
C ARG A 79 -6.21 -13.40 -1.70
N GLN A 80 -5.93 -12.55 -0.71
CA GLN A 80 -6.76 -12.39 0.47
C GLN A 80 -7.55 -11.07 0.44
N GLY A 81 -7.57 -10.38 -0.71
CA GLY A 81 -8.30 -9.13 -0.89
C GLY A 81 -7.60 -7.88 -0.36
N LEU A 82 -6.34 -7.99 0.08
CA LEU A 82 -5.58 -6.86 0.62
C LEU A 82 -4.80 -6.14 -0.48
N LYS A 83 -4.89 -4.80 -0.51
CA LYS A 83 -3.99 -3.93 -1.30
C LYS A 83 -2.60 -3.89 -0.66
N VAL A 84 -1.57 -3.65 -1.47
CA VAL A 84 -0.18 -3.51 -1.03
C VAL A 84 0.35 -2.14 -1.42
N ARG A 85 0.66 -1.30 -0.41
CA ARG A 85 1.19 0.06 -0.60
C ARG A 85 2.59 0.19 0.01
N VAL A 86 3.64 0.17 -0.80
CA VAL A 86 5.03 0.11 -0.31
C VAL A 86 5.58 1.50 0.03
N TRP A 87 6.39 1.60 1.09
CA TRP A 87 7.03 2.86 1.52
C TRP A 87 8.47 2.65 2.05
N THR A 88 9.33 3.66 2.16
CA THR A 88 9.43 4.79 1.22
C THR A 88 10.37 4.34 0.10
N VAL A 89 9.90 4.39 -1.15
CA VAL A 89 10.61 3.85 -2.31
C VAL A 89 11.27 4.98 -3.09
N ASN A 90 12.60 5.13 -2.94
CA ASN A 90 13.36 6.23 -3.54
C ASN A 90 14.49 5.77 -4.48
N HIS A 91 14.65 4.45 -4.69
CA HIS A 91 15.75 3.90 -5.50
C HIS A 91 15.22 3.14 -6.71
N VAL A 92 15.82 3.39 -7.88
CA VAL A 92 15.41 2.79 -9.17
C VAL A 92 15.24 1.25 -9.11
N PRO A 93 16.16 0.47 -8.51
CA PRO A 93 15.98 -0.99 -8.43
C PRO A 93 14.74 -1.38 -7.62
N VAL A 94 14.44 -0.64 -6.55
CA VAL A 94 13.28 -0.87 -5.68
C VAL A 94 11.99 -0.43 -6.39
N ILE A 95 12.01 0.69 -7.12
CA ILE A 95 10.89 1.15 -7.95
C ILE A 95 10.53 0.08 -8.98
N LYS A 96 11.52 -0.41 -9.74
CA LYS A 96 11.30 -1.45 -10.76
C LYS A 96 10.77 -2.74 -10.14
N ASN A 97 11.28 -3.14 -8.99
CA ASN A 97 10.78 -4.31 -8.27
C ASN A 97 9.33 -4.13 -7.81
N ALA A 98 8.97 -2.94 -7.30
CA ALA A 98 7.60 -2.62 -6.89
C ALA A 98 6.63 -2.68 -8.08
N LEU A 99 7.00 -2.07 -9.21
CA LEU A 99 6.23 -2.08 -10.46
C LEU A 99 6.07 -3.51 -11.01
N TRP A 100 7.16 -4.28 -11.06
CA TRP A 100 7.14 -5.67 -11.51
C TRP A 100 6.25 -6.56 -10.64
N ARG A 101 6.23 -6.31 -9.33
CA ARG A 101 5.36 -7.00 -8.36
C ARG A 101 3.92 -6.53 -8.39
N GLN A 102 3.59 -5.51 -9.17
CA GLN A 102 2.24 -4.95 -9.30
C GLN A 102 1.67 -4.50 -7.94
N VAL A 103 2.48 -3.81 -7.12
CA VAL A 103 1.95 -3.18 -5.90
C VAL A 103 0.91 -2.11 -6.27
N ASP A 104 -0.10 -1.93 -5.42
CA ASP A 104 -1.21 -1.01 -5.65
C ASP A 104 -0.79 0.46 -5.52
N THR A 105 0.21 0.75 -4.68
CA THR A 105 0.70 2.13 -4.48
C THR A 105 2.18 2.12 -4.11
N ILE A 106 2.92 3.09 -4.64
CA ILE A 106 4.30 3.38 -4.26
C ILE A 106 4.31 4.72 -3.53
N MET A 107 4.68 4.71 -2.25
CA MET A 107 4.88 5.91 -1.43
C MET A 107 6.35 6.31 -1.52
N THR A 108 6.62 7.55 -1.91
CA THR A 108 7.94 8.02 -2.32
C THR A 108 8.11 9.50 -1.99
N ASP A 109 9.36 9.94 -1.90
CA ASP A 109 9.70 11.37 -1.82
C ASP A 109 9.93 11.98 -3.23
N ASP A 110 10.04 11.15 -4.28
CA ASP A 110 10.31 11.57 -5.67
C ASP A 110 9.30 10.95 -6.64
N PRO A 111 8.08 11.52 -6.74
CA PRO A 111 7.04 11.01 -7.63
C PRO A 111 7.41 11.16 -9.11
N GLU A 112 8.18 12.18 -9.49
CA GLU A 112 8.59 12.44 -10.88
C GLU A 112 9.46 11.30 -11.42
N LEU A 113 10.42 10.82 -10.61
CA LEU A 113 11.26 9.68 -10.96
C LEU A 113 10.44 8.41 -11.23
N ILE A 114 9.43 8.13 -10.41
CA ILE A 114 8.57 6.94 -10.59
C ILE A 114 7.75 7.05 -11.87
N LEU A 115 7.16 8.22 -12.15
CA LEU A 115 6.40 8.44 -13.37
C LEU A 115 7.27 8.24 -14.61
N ALA A 116 8.48 8.82 -14.63
CA ALA A 116 9.44 8.66 -15.73
C ALA A 116 9.80 7.18 -15.98
N ILE A 117 10.05 6.40 -14.93
CA ILE A 117 10.37 4.97 -15.05
C ILE A 117 9.16 4.18 -15.56
N ARG A 118 7.96 4.40 -14.99
CA ARG A 118 6.74 3.70 -15.36
C ARG A 118 6.40 3.93 -16.84
N ASP A 119 6.45 5.18 -17.28
CA ASP A 119 6.06 5.55 -18.64
C ASP A 119 7.06 5.00 -19.66
N HIS A 120 8.36 5.03 -19.34
CA HIS A 120 9.41 4.40 -20.15
C HIS A 120 9.22 2.87 -20.29
N ASP A 121 8.90 2.17 -19.19
CA ASP A 121 8.67 0.70 -19.23
C ASP A 121 7.40 0.33 -20.01
N GLN A 122 6.34 1.16 -19.94
CA GLN A 122 5.13 0.99 -20.75
C GLN A 122 5.42 1.20 -22.25
N LEU A 123 6.20 2.20 -22.61
CA LEU A 123 6.60 2.46 -24.00
C LEU A 123 7.39 1.28 -24.59
N LYS A 124 8.37 0.74 -23.85
CA LYS A 124 9.14 -0.45 -24.28
C LYS A 124 8.24 -1.66 -24.52
N THR A 125 7.28 -1.90 -23.62
CA THR A 125 6.34 -3.02 -23.75
C THR A 125 5.46 -2.89 -24.99
N ARG A 126 5.05 -1.67 -25.36
CA ARG A 126 4.25 -1.41 -26.57
C ARG A 126 5.06 -1.63 -27.84
N LEU A 127 6.31 -1.17 -27.89
CA LEU A 127 7.20 -1.31 -29.05
C LEU A 127 7.62 -2.76 -29.34
N GLN A 128 7.66 -3.63 -28.32
CA GLN A 128 7.98 -5.05 -28.50
C GLN A 128 6.80 -5.91 -28.98
N ARG A 129 5.57 -5.36 -28.96
CA ARG A 129 4.33 -6.07 -29.33
C ARG A 129 3.77 -5.64 -30.70
N GLY A 130 4.39 -4.67 -31.37
CA GLY A 130 4.05 -4.23 -32.72
C GLY A 130 5.10 -4.68 -33.71
#